data_AF-A0A8D8HXE0-F1
#
_entry.id   AF-A0A8D8HXE0-F1
#
_cell.length_a   1.000
_cell.length_b   1.000
_cell.length_c   1.000
_cell.angle_alpha   90.00
_cell.angle_beta   90.00
_cell.angle_gamma   90.00
#
_symmetry.space_group_name_H-M   'P 1'
#
loop_
_entity.id
_entity.type
_entity.pdbx_description
1 polymer ?
#
loop_
_entity_poly.entity_id
_entity_poly.type
_entity_poly.pdbx_seq_one_letter_code
_entity_poly.pdbx_strand_id
1 'polypeptide(L)'
;MIFCRVFVFTICLAFSDALFDPFSLAAIGGAVGAGWFKYDYLKENTYCRFRECCIAPYLKHDVSELQRLLSANLYGQHIVQTVLFNAIGAHLKNIQSSRKPLVMSFHGTSGTGKNFVSDFVAQALYQKGIESNYVHKFTADIIIFDELVMNQVTTFQFSLAAGI
;
A
#
# COMPACT_ATOMS: atom_id res chain seq x y z
N MET A 1 -16.26 -5.79 20.38
CA MET A 1 -17.36 -5.72 21.38
C MET A 1 -17.05 -4.89 22.62
N ILE A 2 -15.79 -4.79 23.05
CA ILE A 2 -15.37 -3.97 24.21
C ILE A 2 -15.50 -2.45 23.95
N PHE A 3 -15.08 -1.98 22.77
CA PHE A 3 -15.20 -0.56 22.38
C PHE A 3 -16.65 -0.03 22.36
N CYS A 4 -17.63 -0.88 22.04
CA CYS A 4 -19.04 -0.50 22.02
C CYS A 4 -19.61 -0.33 23.43
N ARG A 5 -19.22 -1.19 24.38
CA ARG A 5 -19.69 -1.09 25.78
C ARG A 5 -19.05 0.09 26.52
N VAL A 6 -17.79 0.40 26.24
CA VAL A 6 -17.12 1.58 26.80
C VAL A 6 -17.77 2.87 26.29
N PHE A 7 -18.05 2.96 24.98
CA PHE A 7 -18.69 4.13 24.36
C PHE A 7 -20.10 4.41 24.90
N VAL A 8 -20.90 3.36 25.11
CA VAL A 8 -22.25 3.50 25.68
C VAL A 8 -22.19 3.92 27.16
N PHE A 9 -21.19 3.45 27.93
CA PHE A 9 -21.04 3.79 29.33
C PHE A 9 -20.56 5.24 29.55
N THR A 10 -19.66 5.76 28.70
CA THR A 10 -19.24 7.17 28.74
C THR A 10 -20.35 8.12 28.31
N ILE A 11 -21.17 7.75 27.31
CA ILE A 11 -22.34 8.55 26.94
C ILE A 11 -23.35 8.61 28.10
N CYS A 12 -23.60 7.50 28.79
CA CYS A 12 -24.56 7.44 29.89
C CYS A 12 -24.14 8.30 31.11
N LEU A 13 -22.85 8.32 31.46
CA LEU A 13 -22.33 9.18 32.53
C LEU A 13 -22.41 10.67 32.16
N ALA A 14 -22.25 11.02 30.88
CA ALA A 14 -22.42 12.39 30.40
C ALA A 14 -23.88 12.90 30.41
N PHE A 15 -24.87 12.00 30.53
CA PHE A 15 -26.29 12.38 30.68
C PHE A 15 -26.70 12.60 32.14
N SER A 16 -25.93 12.11 33.13
CA SER A 16 -26.29 12.22 34.57
C SER A 16 -25.86 13.55 35.17
N ASP A 17 -24.75 14.11 34.70
CA ASP A 17 -24.29 15.43 35.06
C ASP A 17 -24.90 16.44 34.07
N ALA A 18 -26.08 16.94 34.42
CA ALA A 18 -26.71 18.04 33.72
C ALA A 18 -25.72 19.21 33.60
N LEU A 19 -25.65 19.78 32.39
CA LEU A 19 -24.93 20.99 31.95
C LEU A 19 -23.59 20.72 31.25
N PHE A 20 -23.72 20.39 29.97
CA PHE A 20 -22.74 20.77 28.96
C PHE A 20 -22.55 22.30 29.01
N ASP A 21 -21.58 22.78 29.80
CA ASP A 21 -21.08 24.13 29.63
C ASP A 21 -20.61 24.29 28.17
N PRO A 22 -21.00 25.38 27.47
CA PRO A 22 -20.60 25.61 26.08
C PRO A 22 -19.07 25.59 25.91
N PHE A 23 -18.33 25.91 26.98
CA PHE A 23 -16.87 25.85 27.01
C PHE A 23 -16.32 24.43 26.94
N SER A 24 -16.90 23.46 27.64
CA SER A 24 -16.42 22.07 27.65
C SER A 24 -16.75 21.37 26.32
N LEU A 25 -17.94 21.64 25.77
CA LEU A 25 -18.33 21.13 24.46
C LEU A 25 -17.51 21.78 23.33
N ALA A 26 -17.17 23.07 23.44
CA ALA A 26 -16.27 23.75 22.50
C ALA A 26 -14.81 23.28 22.65
N ALA A 27 -14.34 22.99 23.86
CA ALA A 27 -12.98 22.49 24.09
C ALA A 27 -12.79 21.09 23.50
N ILE A 28 -13.75 20.18 23.72
CA ILE A 28 -13.70 18.82 23.17
C ILE A 28 -14.00 18.85 21.66
N GLY A 29 -15.05 19.55 21.21
CA GLY A 29 -15.38 19.69 19.79
C GLY A 29 -14.28 20.39 18.99
N GLY A 30 -13.62 21.39 19.57
CA GLY A 30 -12.49 22.10 18.99
C GLY A 30 -11.21 21.27 18.95
N ALA A 31 -10.87 20.54 20.02
CA ALA A 31 -9.69 19.69 20.05
C ALA A 31 -9.81 18.48 19.12
N VAL A 32 -11.00 17.84 19.07
CA VAL A 32 -11.25 16.70 18.20
C VAL A 32 -11.42 17.16 16.75
N GLY A 33 -12.14 18.27 16.49
CA GLY A 33 -12.27 18.83 15.15
C GLY A 33 -10.93 19.32 14.58
N ALA A 34 -10.21 20.20 15.30
CA ALA A 34 -8.95 20.75 14.80
C ALA A 34 -7.80 19.73 14.84
N GLY A 35 -7.81 18.78 15.77
CA GLY A 35 -6.75 17.78 15.91
C GLY A 35 -6.62 16.87 14.70
N TRP A 36 -7.74 16.37 14.16
CA TRP A 36 -7.74 15.47 13.00
C TRP A 36 -7.29 16.20 11.72
N PHE A 37 -7.91 17.34 11.39
CA PHE A 37 -7.55 18.10 10.19
C PHE A 37 -6.10 18.64 10.23
N LYS A 38 -5.60 19.00 11.40
CA LYS A 38 -4.22 19.50 11.56
C LYS A 38 -3.19 18.37 11.50
N TYR A 39 -3.55 17.16 11.91
CA TYR A 39 -2.62 16.02 11.89
C TYR A 39 -2.22 15.64 10.47
N ASP A 40 -3.18 15.52 9.54
CA ASP A 40 -2.90 15.18 8.15
C ASP A 40 -2.05 16.26 7.48
N TYR A 41 -2.39 17.54 7.67
CA TYR A 41 -1.61 18.65 7.13
C TYR A 41 -0.17 18.72 7.68
N LEU A 42 0.01 18.52 8.99
CA LEU A 42 1.34 18.49 9.60
C LEU A 42 2.16 17.27 9.14
N LYS A 43 1.50 16.12 8.97
CA LYS A 43 2.13 14.88 8.49
C LYS A 43 2.61 15.04 7.05
N GLU A 44 1.78 15.56 6.15
CA GLU A 44 2.15 15.78 4.75
C GLU A 44 3.33 16.78 4.62
N ASN A 45 3.27 17.90 5.34
CA ASN A 45 4.23 18.99 5.13
C ASN A 45 5.52 18.85 5.95
N THR A 46 5.51 18.02 7.01
CA THR A 46 6.68 17.78 7.87
C THR A 46 7.22 16.36 7.68
N TYR A 47 6.46 15.34 8.11
CA TYR A 47 6.96 13.97 8.17
C TYR A 47 7.21 13.38 6.77
N CYS A 48 6.23 13.53 5.88
CA CYS A 48 6.31 13.03 4.51
C CYS A 48 7.26 13.83 3.62
N ARG A 49 7.89 14.90 4.13
CA ARG A 49 8.99 15.59 3.44
C ARG A 49 10.34 14.90 3.69
N PHE A 50 10.52 14.27 4.84
CA PHE A 50 11.78 13.64 5.27
C PHE A 50 11.75 12.10 5.24
N ARG A 51 10.56 11.51 5.08
CA ARG A 51 10.31 10.07 4.96
C ARG A 51 9.33 9.80 3.84
N GLU A 52 9.39 8.60 3.28
CA GLU A 52 8.36 8.16 2.34
C GLU A 52 7.05 7.90 3.08
N CYS A 53 5.98 8.34 2.44
CA CYS A 53 4.62 8.15 2.93
C CYS A 53 3.76 7.49 1.87
N CYS A 54 2.69 6.84 2.30
CA CYS A 54 1.71 6.23 1.41
C CYS A 54 0.72 7.27 0.83
N ILE A 55 1.24 8.33 0.22
CA ILE A 55 0.48 9.43 -0.38
C ILE A 55 1.12 9.86 -1.70
N ALA A 56 0.38 10.60 -2.54
CA ALA A 56 1.00 11.32 -3.65
C ALA A 56 2.01 12.35 -3.09
N PRO A 57 3.20 12.54 -3.70
CA PRO A 57 3.65 12.01 -4.99
C PRO A 57 4.43 10.68 -4.93
N TYR A 58 4.58 10.07 -3.74
CA TYR A 58 5.39 8.87 -3.54
C TYR A 58 4.78 7.61 -4.18
N LEU A 59 3.45 7.55 -4.27
CA LEU A 59 2.74 6.58 -5.12
C LEU A 59 2.42 7.20 -6.48
N LYS A 60 2.90 6.56 -7.54
CA LYS A 60 2.58 6.91 -8.93
C LYS A 60 1.27 6.27 -9.39
N HIS A 61 1.09 4.98 -9.09
CA HIS A 61 0.00 4.17 -9.66
C HIS A 61 -0.15 4.29 -11.19
N ASP A 62 0.97 4.46 -11.91
CA ASP A 62 0.95 4.72 -13.34
C ASP A 62 1.00 3.40 -14.13
N VAL A 63 -0.19 2.90 -14.47
CA VAL A 63 -0.34 1.64 -15.21
C VAL A 63 0.08 1.79 -16.68
N SER A 64 0.00 3.00 -17.24
CA SER A 64 0.43 3.28 -18.61
C SER A 64 1.95 3.22 -18.71
N GLU A 65 2.66 3.74 -17.71
CA GLU A 65 4.11 3.63 -17.60
C GLU A 65 4.54 2.16 -17.51
N LEU A 66 3.82 1.33 -16.77
CA LEU A 66 4.08 -0.12 -16.73
C LEU A 66 4.01 -0.75 -18.13
N GLN A 67 2.97 -0.43 -18.91
CA GLN A 67 2.82 -0.95 -20.26
C GLN A 67 3.99 -0.52 -21.16
N ARG A 68 4.42 0.74 -21.06
CA ARG A 68 5.56 1.27 -21.81
C ARG A 68 6.86 0.56 -21.43
N LEU A 69 7.14 0.40 -20.13
CA LEU A 69 8.33 -0.28 -19.62
C LEU A 69 8.40 -1.74 -20.10
N LEU A 70 7.28 -2.46 -20.02
CA LEU A 70 7.19 -3.84 -20.48
C LEU A 70 7.35 -3.94 -22.00
N SER A 71 6.70 -3.07 -22.77
CA SER A 71 6.76 -3.13 -24.24
C SER A 71 8.15 -2.76 -24.77
N ALA A 72 8.84 -1.83 -24.11
CA ALA A 72 10.16 -1.37 -24.53
C ALA A 72 11.29 -2.36 -24.17
N ASN A 73 11.17 -3.09 -23.06
CA ASN A 73 12.27 -3.87 -22.49
C ASN A 73 12.01 -5.39 -22.39
N LEU A 74 10.76 -5.85 -22.49
CA LEU A 74 10.41 -7.28 -22.35
C LEU A 74 10.05 -7.91 -23.70
N TYR A 75 11.02 -8.57 -24.31
CA TYR A 75 10.86 -9.23 -25.61
C TYR A 75 10.30 -10.65 -25.50
N GLY A 76 9.50 -11.06 -26.47
CA GLY A 76 8.98 -12.44 -26.58
C GLY A 76 7.89 -12.83 -25.58
N GLN A 77 7.56 -11.97 -24.60
CA GLN A 77 6.61 -12.27 -23.52
C GLN A 77 5.32 -11.43 -23.62
N HIS A 78 4.68 -11.43 -24.79
CA HIS A 78 3.49 -10.60 -25.05
C HIS A 78 2.30 -10.91 -24.11
N ILE A 79 2.15 -12.17 -23.68
CA ILE A 79 1.08 -12.58 -22.74
C ILE A 79 1.23 -11.87 -21.39
N VAL A 80 2.45 -11.79 -20.88
CA VAL A 80 2.74 -11.14 -19.60
C VAL A 80 2.38 -9.66 -19.67
N GLN A 81 2.70 -8.98 -20.78
CA GLN A 81 2.42 -7.56 -20.93
C GLN A 81 0.92 -7.26 -20.77
N THR A 82 0.06 -8.02 -21.45
CA THR A 82 -1.40 -7.81 -21.40
C THR A 82 -2.01 -8.23 -20.07
N VAL A 83 -1.62 -9.40 -19.54
CA VAL A 83 -2.17 -9.93 -18.29
C VAL A 83 -1.79 -9.03 -17.11
N LEU A 84 -0.54 -8.60 -17.05
CA LEU A 84 -0.02 -7.79 -15.95
C LEU A 84 -0.63 -6.39 -15.94
N PHE A 85 -0.73 -5.76 -17.11
CA PHE A 85 -1.40 -4.47 -17.28
C PHE A 85 -2.84 -4.51 -16.79
N ASN A 86 -3.61 -5.51 -17.24
CA ASN A 86 -5.02 -5.65 -16.87
C ASN A 86 -5.20 -6.00 -15.38
N ALA A 87 -4.40 -6.93 -14.84
CA ALA A 87 -4.51 -7.36 -13.45
C ALA A 87 -4.19 -6.23 -12.46
N ILE A 88 -3.08 -5.51 -12.68
CA ILE A 88 -2.69 -4.39 -11.82
C ILE A 88 -3.67 -3.24 -11.98
N GLY A 89 -4.04 -2.87 -13.21
CA GLY A 89 -5.01 -1.80 -13.45
C GLY A 89 -6.37 -2.05 -12.79
N ALA A 90 -6.88 -3.28 -12.90
CA ALA A 90 -8.13 -3.69 -12.24
C ALA A 90 -8.02 -3.69 -10.71
N HIS A 91 -6.86 -4.11 -10.17
CA HIS A 91 -6.62 -4.11 -8.73
C HIS A 91 -6.53 -2.69 -8.16
N LEU A 92 -5.75 -1.80 -8.80
CA LEU A 92 -5.61 -0.41 -8.37
C LEU A 92 -6.93 0.36 -8.41
N LYS A 93 -7.77 0.11 -9.42
CA LYS A 93 -9.10 0.72 -9.52
C LYS A 93 -10.00 0.37 -8.33
N ASN A 94 -9.85 -0.83 -7.77
CA ASN A 94 -10.69 -1.36 -6.70
C ASN A 94 -9.93 -1.48 -5.36
N ILE A 95 -8.74 -0.87 -5.24
CA ILE A 95 -7.86 -1.14 -4.10
C ILE A 95 -8.47 -0.74 -2.76
N GLN A 96 -9.26 0.34 -2.75
CA GLN A 96 -9.95 0.84 -1.56
C GLN A 96 -11.08 -0.09 -1.09
N SER A 97 -11.65 -0.89 -1.99
CA SER A 97 -12.76 -1.81 -1.69
C SER A 97 -12.34 -3.29 -1.65
N SER A 98 -11.12 -3.61 -2.10
CA SER A 98 -10.61 -4.97 -2.15
C SER A 98 -10.17 -5.45 -0.77
N ARG A 99 -10.78 -6.56 -0.31
CA ARG A 99 -10.36 -7.25 0.93
C ARG A 99 -9.22 -8.24 0.73
N LYS A 100 -8.73 -8.43 -0.51
CA LYS A 100 -7.69 -9.41 -0.84
C LYS A 100 -6.51 -8.72 -1.55
N PRO A 101 -5.27 -9.10 -1.21
CA PRO A 101 -4.09 -8.61 -1.92
C PRO A 101 -4.00 -9.24 -3.33
N LEU A 102 -3.35 -8.54 -4.25
CA LEU A 102 -2.99 -9.09 -5.55
C LEU A 102 -1.74 -9.96 -5.41
N VAL A 103 -1.86 -11.24 -5.76
CA VAL A 103 -0.76 -12.20 -5.75
C VAL A 103 -0.53 -12.69 -7.17
N MET A 104 0.73 -12.67 -7.61
CA MET A 104 1.14 -13.15 -8.93
C MET A 104 2.34 -14.08 -8.81
N SER A 105 2.35 -15.12 -9.64
CA SER A 105 3.44 -16.09 -9.70
C SER A 105 3.96 -16.14 -11.13
N PHE A 106 5.25 -15.85 -11.30
CA PHE A 106 5.92 -15.95 -12.60
C PHE A 106 6.71 -17.25 -12.68
N HIS A 107 6.36 -18.09 -13.64
CA HIS A 107 7.02 -19.38 -13.89
C HIS A 107 7.75 -19.35 -15.24
N GLY A 108 8.85 -20.09 -15.36
CA GLY A 108 9.59 -20.26 -16.61
C GLY A 108 11.08 -20.49 -16.41
N THR A 109 11.83 -20.63 -17.51
CA THR A 109 13.28 -20.86 -17.51
C THR A 109 14.05 -19.67 -16.91
N SER A 110 15.23 -19.91 -16.33
CA SER A 110 16.11 -18.82 -15.88
C SER A 110 16.51 -17.90 -17.05
N GLY A 111 16.81 -16.64 -16.76
CA GLY A 111 17.21 -15.64 -17.76
C GLY A 111 16.07 -15.06 -18.62
N THR A 112 14.82 -15.48 -18.44
CA THR A 112 13.66 -15.03 -19.24
C THR A 112 12.99 -13.74 -18.76
N GLY A 113 13.63 -13.00 -17.85
CA GLY A 113 13.13 -11.68 -17.41
C GLY A 113 12.15 -11.67 -16.22
N LYS A 114 11.91 -12.79 -15.52
CA LYS A 114 10.96 -12.84 -14.39
C LYS A 114 11.22 -11.81 -13.29
N ASN A 115 12.50 -11.59 -12.93
CA ASN A 115 12.89 -10.57 -11.95
C ASN A 115 12.84 -9.14 -12.52
N PHE A 116 13.01 -8.98 -13.84
CA PHE A 116 12.86 -7.67 -14.48
C PHE A 116 11.40 -7.23 -14.48
N VAL A 117 10.46 -8.16 -14.67
CA VAL A 117 9.02 -7.88 -14.62
C VAL A 117 8.62 -7.32 -13.25
N SER A 118 9.09 -7.92 -12.15
CA SER A 118 8.81 -7.39 -10.81
C SER A 118 9.40 -6.00 -10.59
N ASP A 119 10.61 -5.76 -11.10
CA ASP A 119 11.29 -4.47 -10.95
C ASP A 119 10.56 -3.38 -11.75
N PHE A 120 10.04 -3.68 -12.93
CA PHE A 120 9.21 -2.74 -13.71
C PHE A 120 7.88 -2.42 -13.01
N VAL A 121 7.25 -3.40 -12.36
CA VAL A 121 6.04 -3.14 -11.56
C VAL A 121 6.35 -2.19 -10.41
N ALA A 122 7.44 -2.42 -9.67
CA ALA A 122 7.84 -1.51 -8.61
C ALA A 122 8.08 -0.09 -9.12
N GLN A 123 8.79 0.07 -10.24
CA GLN A 123 9.07 1.37 -10.87
C GLN A 123 7.82 2.11 -11.36
N ALA A 124 6.80 1.38 -11.83
CA ALA A 124 5.55 1.97 -12.27
C ALA A 124 4.65 2.41 -11.09
N LEU A 125 4.68 1.68 -9.98
CA LEU A 125 3.80 1.93 -8.84
C LEU A 125 4.37 2.93 -7.84
N TYR A 126 5.69 2.91 -7.61
CA TYR A 126 6.36 3.71 -6.59
C TYR A 126 7.35 4.69 -7.20
N GLN A 127 7.42 5.90 -6.65
CA GLN A 127 8.32 6.94 -7.13
C GLN A 127 9.80 6.52 -7.07
N LYS A 128 10.21 5.80 -6.01
CA LYS A 128 11.57 5.25 -5.86
C LYS A 128 11.74 3.83 -6.41
N GLY A 129 10.70 3.28 -7.06
CA GLY A 129 10.74 1.95 -7.62
C GLY A 129 11.11 0.88 -6.58
N ILE A 130 12.15 0.10 -6.89
CA ILE A 130 12.63 -1.01 -6.05
C ILE A 130 13.26 -0.54 -4.72
N GLU A 131 13.69 0.71 -4.63
CA GLU A 131 14.30 1.29 -3.42
C GLU A 131 13.27 1.92 -2.48
N SER A 132 11.99 1.84 -2.84
CA SER A 132 10.88 2.28 -2.00
C SER A 132 10.85 1.46 -0.70
N ASN A 133 10.60 2.12 0.43
CA ASN A 133 10.43 1.45 1.73
C ASN A 133 9.22 0.51 1.76
N TYR A 134 8.33 0.64 0.77
CA TYR A 134 7.14 -0.19 0.60
C TYR A 134 7.36 -1.38 -0.35
N VAL A 135 8.55 -1.51 -0.93
CA VAL A 135 8.91 -2.62 -1.82
C VAL A 135 9.95 -3.50 -1.13
N HIS A 136 9.63 -4.79 -0.98
CA HIS A 136 10.52 -5.76 -0.37
C HIS A 136 10.83 -6.86 -1.38
N LYS A 137 12.10 -6.99 -1.74
CA LYS A 137 12.60 -8.01 -2.65
C LYS A 137 13.40 -9.05 -1.86
N PHE A 138 12.87 -10.26 -1.81
CA PHE A 138 13.56 -11.40 -1.20
C PHE A 138 14.25 -12.20 -2.31
N THR A 139 15.56 -12.44 -2.15
CA THR A 139 16.35 -13.25 -3.09
C THR A 139 16.71 -14.56 -2.40
N ALA A 140 16.59 -15.68 -3.11
CA ALA A 140 16.75 -17.02 -2.54
C ALA A 140 18.10 -17.20 -1.83
N ASP A 141 19.17 -16.54 -2.27
CA ASP A 141 20.50 -16.61 -1.64
C ASP A 141 20.51 -16.20 -0.14
N ILE A 142 19.52 -15.43 0.32
CA ILE A 142 19.36 -14.99 1.72
C ILE A 142 18.50 -15.97 2.54
N ILE A 143 17.77 -16.88 1.88
CA ILE A 143 16.79 -17.80 2.51
C ILE A 143 17.37 -19.21 2.73
N ILE A 144 18.58 -19.51 2.24
CA ILE A 144 19.22 -20.84 2.34
C ILE A 144 19.82 -21.10 3.76
N PHE A 145 19.03 -20.89 4.81
CA PHE A 145 19.24 -21.53 6.12
C PHE A 145 18.08 -22.44 6.53
N ASP A 146 17.01 -22.54 5.73
CA ASP A 146 16.00 -23.57 5.89
C ASP A 146 15.69 -24.23 4.53
N GLU A 147 15.50 -25.53 4.56
CA GLU A 147 15.90 -26.47 3.52
C GLU A 147 14.92 -26.56 2.32
N LEU A 148 15.47 -26.66 1.10
CA LEU A 148 14.87 -27.26 -0.11
C LEU A 148 13.52 -26.73 -0.65
N VAL A 149 13.55 -25.68 -1.48
CA VAL A 149 12.68 -25.62 -2.68
C VAL A 149 13.51 -25.22 -3.90
N MET A 150 14.08 -26.22 -4.57
CA MET A 150 14.43 -26.14 -5.99
C MET A 150 13.15 -26.03 -6.82
N ASN A 151 12.56 -24.83 -6.87
CA ASN A 151 11.72 -24.47 -8.00
C ASN A 151 11.70 -22.95 -8.18
N GLN A 152 11.93 -22.53 -9.40
CA GLN A 152 12.11 -21.15 -9.88
C GLN A 152 10.78 -20.35 -9.82
N VAL A 153 10.14 -20.34 -8.67
CA VAL A 153 8.89 -19.63 -8.39
C VAL A 153 9.28 -18.34 -7.68
N THR A 154 9.42 -17.25 -8.44
CA THR A 154 9.50 -15.94 -7.81
C THR A 154 8.08 -15.53 -7.43
N THR A 155 7.67 -15.91 -6.24
CA THR A 155 6.39 -15.49 -5.65
C THR A 155 6.52 -14.03 -5.24
N PHE A 156 5.93 -13.12 -6.02
CA PHE A 156 5.85 -11.72 -5.64
C PHE A 156 4.45 -11.45 -5.08
N GLN A 157 4.38 -11.34 -3.76
CA GLN A 157 3.21 -10.79 -3.10
C GLN A 157 3.35 -9.27 -3.14
N PHE A 158 2.64 -8.62 -4.07
CA PHE A 158 2.45 -7.18 -4.02
C PHE A 158 1.45 -6.89 -2.90
N SER A 159 1.96 -6.75 -1.68
CA SER A 159 1.21 -6.13 -0.60
C SER A 159 1.21 -4.62 -0.86
N LEU A 160 0.38 -4.15 -1.79
CA LEU A 160 -0.02 -2.76 -1.73
C LEU A 160 -0.81 -2.62 -0.42
N ALA A 161 -0.10 -2.19 0.61
CA ALA A 161 -0.75 -1.72 1.81
C ALA A 161 -1.58 -0.51 1.39
N ALA A 162 -2.89 -0.73 1.24
CA ALA A 162 -3.85 0.34 1.47
C ALA A 162 -3.64 0.78 2.93
N GLY A 163 -2.73 1.73 3.11
CA GLY A 163 -2.47 2.35 4.40
C GLY A 163 -3.72 3.11 4.81
N ILE A 164 -4.42 2.50 5.77
CA ILE A 164 -5.43 3.01 6.72
C ILE A 164 -5.36 4.53 6.90
#